data_AF-A0A6P9EFV1-F1
#
_entry.id   AF-A0A6P9EFV1-F1
#
_cell.length_a   1.000
_cell.length_b   1.000
_cell.length_c   1.000
_cell.angle_alpha   90.00
_cell.angle_beta   90.00
_cell.angle_gamma   90.00
#
_symmetry.space_group_name_H-M   'P 1'
#
loop_
_entity.id
_entity.type
_entity.pdbx_description
1 polymer ?
#
loop_
_entity_poly.entity_id
_entity_poly.type
_entity_poly.pdbx_seq_one_letter_code
_entity_poly.pdbx_strand_id
1 'polypeptide(L)'
;MSYKRWSDVPPAIKEELIDRVCSDFVLDWDRENHRLTVTKALRKCFNSFHHDLHKIYESYGSHVEALANGTSLVDPIVWVKLCERWGSDAFKKISAQNRENRDKQAINHTSGRKSFIRLLEQNRNENENLVDFYKETRWSKKKNAFVTDATESTYKEMQGRLDGLGPEQRSDEAVATVFREALGHRPGYARGLGEMDAEAYKSQLDEMRTEMRELREHQIQNDNLMQSFFRAFPSFTESV
;
A
#
# COMPACT_ATOMS: atom_id res chain seq x y z
N MET A 1 24.86 -4.88 8.58
CA MET A 1 23.61 -4.85 9.38
C MET A 1 23.57 -3.78 10.47
N SER A 2 24.62 -2.97 10.71
CA SER A 2 24.61 -1.91 11.73
C SER A 2 24.01 -0.57 11.25
N TYR A 3 23.48 -0.50 10.03
CA TYR A 3 23.05 0.75 9.41
C TYR A 3 21.75 1.27 10.02
N LYS A 4 21.59 2.60 10.06
CA LYS A 4 20.40 3.21 10.68
C LYS A 4 19.14 2.93 9.86
N ARG A 5 19.26 3.08 8.54
CA ARG A 5 18.18 2.95 7.57
C ARG A 5 18.66 2.12 6.39
N TRP A 6 17.72 1.49 5.67
CA TRP A 6 18.02 0.81 4.40
C TRP A 6 18.67 1.73 3.35
N SER A 7 18.31 3.02 3.36
CA SER A 7 18.94 4.04 2.50
C SER A 7 20.45 4.12 2.71
N ASP A 8 20.90 3.92 3.95
CA ASP A 8 22.29 4.10 4.36
C ASP A 8 23.14 2.86 4.11
N VAL A 9 22.51 1.75 3.72
CA VAL A 9 23.21 0.52 3.33
C VAL A 9 23.93 0.77 1.99
N PRO A 10 25.24 0.51 1.89
CA PRO A 10 26.02 0.69 0.66
C PRO A 10 25.42 -0.05 -0.53
N PRO A 11 25.49 0.53 -1.75
CA PRO A 11 24.99 -0.11 -2.97
C PRO A 11 25.55 -1.52 -3.19
N ALA A 12 26.86 -1.73 -2.99
CA ALA A 12 27.48 -3.05 -3.15
C ALA A 12 26.83 -4.16 -2.30
N ILE A 13 26.43 -3.85 -1.06
CA ILE A 13 25.73 -4.82 -0.19
C ILE A 13 24.30 -5.07 -0.69
N LYS A 14 23.65 -4.04 -1.24
CA LYS A 14 22.31 -4.20 -1.84
C LYS A 14 22.37 -5.05 -3.09
N GLU A 15 23.37 -4.84 -3.93
CA GLU A 15 23.63 -5.61 -5.15
C GLU A 15 23.87 -7.08 -4.82
N GLU A 16 24.72 -7.40 -3.83
CA GLU A 16 24.93 -8.79 -3.39
C GLU A 16 23.61 -9.47 -2.94
N LEU A 17 22.76 -8.75 -2.21
CA LEU A 17 21.45 -9.27 -1.80
C LEU A 17 20.49 -9.44 -2.98
N ILE A 18 20.55 -8.54 -3.96
CA ILE A 18 19.76 -8.62 -5.20
C ILE A 18 20.21 -9.82 -6.02
N ASP A 19 21.51 -10.01 -6.22
CA ASP A 19 22.07 -11.13 -6.98
C ASP A 19 21.65 -12.47 -6.40
N ARG A 20 21.64 -12.58 -5.06
CA ARG A 20 21.13 -13.76 -4.37
C ARG A 20 19.65 -14.01 -4.65
N VAL A 21 18.82 -12.96 -4.60
CA VAL A 21 17.40 -13.10 -4.94
C VAL A 21 17.23 -13.49 -6.41
N CYS A 22 17.98 -12.89 -7.32
CA CYS A 22 17.93 -13.23 -8.74
C CYS A 22 18.43 -14.66 -9.04
N SER A 23 19.29 -15.23 -8.19
CA SER A 23 19.71 -16.63 -8.30
C SER A 23 18.60 -17.62 -7.91
N ASP A 24 17.72 -17.25 -6.98
CA ASP A 24 16.67 -18.12 -6.44
C ASP A 24 15.33 -17.99 -7.19
N PHE A 25 15.11 -16.88 -7.91
CA PHE A 25 13.84 -16.54 -8.56
C PHE A 25 14.03 -16.15 -10.02
N VAL A 26 13.09 -16.57 -10.88
CA VAL A 26 13.03 -16.14 -12.29
C VAL A 26 12.42 -14.73 -12.34
N LEU A 27 13.27 -13.71 -12.40
CA LEU A 27 12.88 -12.31 -12.46
C LEU A 27 13.39 -11.67 -13.75
N ASP A 28 12.49 -11.02 -14.49
CA ASP A 28 12.86 -10.13 -15.59
C ASP A 28 13.42 -8.82 -15.02
N TRP A 29 14.74 -8.67 -15.03
CA TRP A 29 15.43 -7.52 -14.42
C TRP A 29 15.38 -6.26 -15.29
N ASP A 30 14.96 -6.37 -16.56
CA ASP A 30 14.75 -5.22 -17.43
C ASP A 30 13.47 -4.45 -17.04
N ARG A 31 12.52 -5.14 -16.40
CA ARG A 31 11.28 -4.53 -15.91
C ARG A 31 11.46 -3.80 -14.58
N GLU A 32 11.07 -2.53 -14.56
CA GLU A 32 11.15 -1.69 -13.36
C GLU A 32 10.30 -2.22 -12.18
N ASN A 33 9.11 -2.75 -12.46
CA ASN A 33 8.23 -3.29 -11.43
C ASN A 33 8.88 -4.45 -10.63
N HIS A 34 9.68 -5.29 -11.29
CA HIS A 34 10.41 -6.37 -10.66
C HIS A 34 11.53 -5.83 -9.77
N ARG A 35 12.34 -4.90 -10.30
CA ARG A 35 13.40 -4.21 -9.53
C ARG A 35 12.85 -3.54 -8.28
N LEU A 36 11.74 -2.81 -8.40
CA LEU A 36 11.06 -2.16 -7.28
C LEU A 36 10.52 -3.17 -6.27
N THR A 37 9.95 -4.28 -6.74
CA THR A 37 9.40 -5.33 -5.87
C THR A 37 10.50 -5.96 -5.01
N VAL A 38 11.62 -6.34 -5.62
CA VAL A 38 12.78 -6.89 -4.89
C VAL A 38 13.33 -5.87 -3.91
N THR A 39 13.54 -4.62 -4.34
CA THR A 39 14.06 -3.56 -3.47
C THR A 39 13.13 -3.30 -2.27
N LYS A 40 11.81 -3.26 -2.48
CA LYS A 40 10.81 -3.11 -1.41
C LYS A 40 10.83 -4.30 -0.46
N ALA A 41 10.94 -5.52 -0.98
CA ALA A 41 11.02 -6.74 -0.17
C ALA A 41 12.27 -6.75 0.70
N LEU A 42 13.45 -6.47 0.14
CA LEU A 42 14.71 -6.39 0.88
C LEU A 42 14.65 -5.30 1.98
N ARG A 43 14.13 -4.12 1.66
CA ARG A 43 13.91 -3.05 2.66
C ARG A 43 12.99 -3.52 3.78
N LYS A 44 11.91 -4.24 3.45
CA LYS A 44 10.96 -4.77 4.44
C LYS A 44 11.63 -5.80 5.34
N CYS A 45 12.40 -6.74 4.78
CA CYS A 45 13.15 -7.74 5.55
C CYS A 45 14.18 -7.07 6.47
N PHE A 46 14.92 -6.09 5.97
CA PHE A 46 15.85 -5.30 6.77
C PHE A 46 15.17 -4.63 7.97
N ASN A 47 14.05 -3.95 7.74
CA ASN A 47 13.31 -3.28 8.82
C ASN A 47 12.71 -4.27 9.82
N SER A 48 12.19 -5.41 9.34
CA SER A 48 11.66 -6.47 10.20
C SER A 48 12.75 -7.02 11.11
N PHE A 49 13.92 -7.32 10.55
CA PHE A 49 15.05 -7.83 11.32
C PHE A 49 15.53 -6.83 12.36
N HIS A 50 15.64 -5.53 12.01
CA HIS A 50 15.94 -4.48 12.98
C HIS A 50 14.91 -4.38 14.11
N HIS A 51 13.63 -4.56 13.79
CA HIS A 51 12.56 -4.58 14.79
C HIS A 51 12.68 -5.80 15.72
N ASP A 52 13.00 -6.97 15.19
CA ASP A 52 13.16 -8.18 16.00
C ASP A 52 14.37 -8.09 16.92
N LEU A 53 15.47 -7.50 16.45
CA LEU A 53 16.62 -7.16 17.28
C LEU A 53 16.28 -6.12 18.36
N HIS A 54 15.46 -5.11 18.04
CA HIS A 54 15.01 -4.12 19.01
C HIS A 54 14.12 -4.75 20.10
N LYS A 55 13.29 -5.72 19.76
CA LYS A 55 12.52 -6.48 20.76
C LYS A 55 13.41 -7.24 21.73
N ILE A 56 14.50 -7.83 21.23
CA ILE A 56 15.49 -8.48 22.09
C ILE A 56 16.12 -7.43 23.01
N TYR A 57 16.50 -6.26 22.47
CA TYR A 57 17.03 -5.16 23.27
C TYR A 57 16.06 -4.70 24.37
N GLU A 58 14.78 -4.53 24.04
CA GLU A 58 13.73 -4.15 25.00
C GLU A 58 13.40 -5.25 26.02
N SER A 59 13.78 -6.51 25.76
CA SER A 59 13.57 -7.62 26.71
C SER A 59 14.56 -7.60 27.87
N TYR A 60 15.70 -6.90 27.73
CA TYR A 60 16.64 -6.68 28.83
C TYR A 60 16.13 -5.59 29.78
N GLY A 61 16.41 -5.74 31.07
CA GLY A 61 16.00 -4.78 32.10
C GLY A 61 16.76 -3.45 32.06
N SER A 62 17.93 -3.42 31.42
CA SER A 62 18.71 -2.19 31.26
C SER A 62 19.58 -2.19 30.00
N HIS A 63 20.01 -0.98 29.60
CA HIS A 63 20.95 -0.80 28.48
C HIS A 63 22.30 -1.49 28.74
N VAL A 64 22.81 -1.45 29.97
CA VAL A 64 24.07 -2.09 30.37
C VAL A 64 23.96 -3.62 30.24
N GLU A 65 22.82 -4.17 30.67
CA GLU A 65 22.54 -5.59 30.55
C GLU A 65 22.45 -6.04 29.09
N ALA A 66 21.80 -5.26 28.22
CA ALA A 66 21.71 -5.54 26.80
C ALA A 66 23.10 -5.56 26.11
N LEU A 67 24.00 -4.63 26.49
CA LEU A 67 25.37 -4.60 25.99
C LEU A 67 26.20 -5.79 26.45
N ALA A 68 26.02 -6.23 27.70
CA ALA A 68 26.78 -7.34 28.27
C ALA A 68 26.36 -8.70 27.71
N ASN A 69 25.06 -8.93 27.50
CA ASN A 69 24.54 -10.24 27.11
C ASN A 69 24.48 -10.46 25.60
N GLY A 70 24.31 -9.41 24.80
CA GLY A 70 24.37 -9.54 23.34
C GLY A 70 23.18 -10.28 22.70
N THR A 71 23.38 -10.77 21.48
CA THR A 71 22.48 -11.72 20.81
C THR A 71 23.28 -12.58 19.84
N SER A 72 22.82 -13.81 19.57
CA SER A 72 23.44 -14.70 18.58
C SER A 72 23.06 -14.36 17.13
N LEU A 73 22.07 -13.49 16.93
CA LEU A 73 21.55 -13.17 15.59
C LEU A 73 22.44 -12.25 14.77
N VAL A 74 23.35 -11.51 15.42
CA VAL A 74 24.30 -10.61 14.76
C VAL A 74 25.65 -10.68 15.46
N ASP A 75 26.69 -10.25 14.73
CA ASP A 75 28.01 -10.08 15.31
C ASP A 75 27.98 -9.13 16.52
N PRO A 76 28.74 -9.39 17.60
CA PRO A 76 28.77 -8.56 18.80
C PRO A 76 29.05 -7.07 18.52
N ILE A 77 29.93 -6.75 17.57
CA ILE A 77 30.26 -5.37 17.21
C ILE A 77 29.05 -4.69 16.56
N VAL A 78 28.28 -5.43 15.75
CA VAL A 78 27.03 -4.93 15.16
C VAL A 78 25.99 -4.70 16.25
N TRP A 79 25.85 -5.63 17.20
CA TRP A 79 24.92 -5.49 18.33
C TRP A 79 25.20 -4.24 19.16
N VAL A 80 26.46 -4.02 19.56
CA VAL A 80 26.87 -2.83 20.33
C VAL A 80 26.46 -1.53 19.64
N LYS A 81 26.74 -1.39 18.33
CA LYS A 81 26.34 -0.22 17.54
C LYS A 81 24.83 -0.01 17.50
N LEU A 82 24.04 -1.08 17.48
CA LEU A 82 22.58 -1.00 17.51
C LEU A 82 22.07 -0.58 18.89
N CYS A 83 22.64 -1.15 19.96
CA CYS A 83 22.34 -0.76 21.34
C CYS A 83 22.65 0.72 21.57
N GLU A 84 23.83 1.22 21.17
CA GLU A 84 24.20 2.64 21.30
C GLU A 84 23.16 3.55 20.63
N ARG A 85 22.72 3.17 19.42
CA ARG A 85 21.65 3.88 18.72
C ARG A 85 20.35 3.89 19.53
N TRP A 86 19.87 2.74 20.01
CA TRP A 86 18.60 2.64 20.72
C TRP A 86 18.65 3.29 22.12
N GLY A 87 19.82 3.26 22.76
CA GLY A 87 20.08 3.92 24.03
C GLY A 87 20.14 5.44 23.93
N SER A 88 20.46 5.98 22.74
CA SER A 88 20.58 7.42 22.51
C SER A 88 19.28 8.20 22.74
N ASP A 89 19.40 9.40 23.29
CA ASP A 89 18.25 10.30 23.52
C ASP A 89 17.56 10.70 22.22
N ALA A 90 18.32 10.85 21.14
CA ALA A 90 17.76 11.14 19.82
C ALA A 90 16.81 10.05 19.35
N PHE A 91 17.15 8.76 19.55
CA PHE A 91 16.27 7.66 19.18
C PHE A 91 15.06 7.58 20.11
N LYS A 92 15.26 7.70 21.43
CA LYS A 92 14.16 7.70 22.42
C LYS A 92 13.14 8.79 22.14
N LYS A 93 13.59 10.00 21.79
CA LYS A 93 12.73 11.12 21.41
C LYS A 93 11.89 10.81 20.18
N ILE A 94 12.51 10.28 19.12
CA ILE A 94 11.79 9.89 17.90
C ILE A 94 10.79 8.77 18.17
N SER A 95 11.18 7.77 18.96
CA SER A 95 10.33 6.64 19.34
C SER A 95 9.10 7.09 20.13
N ALA A 96 9.30 7.94 21.14
CA ALA A 96 8.21 8.53 21.92
C ALA A 96 7.24 9.33 21.05
N GLN A 97 7.77 10.19 20.16
CA GLN A 97 6.94 10.96 19.26
C GLN A 97 6.13 10.08 18.29
N ASN A 98 6.73 9.00 17.77
CA ASN A 98 6.04 8.06 16.89
C ASN A 98 4.93 7.30 17.62
N ARG A 99 5.14 6.95 18.89
CA ARG A 99 4.11 6.34 19.74
C ARG A 99 2.94 7.31 19.94
N GLU A 100 3.20 8.56 20.32
CA GLU A 100 2.15 9.59 20.43
C GLU A 100 1.40 9.82 19.10
N ASN A 101 2.12 9.83 17.97
CA ASN A 101 1.50 9.98 16.65
C ASN A 101 0.62 8.78 16.30
N ARG A 102 1.04 7.58 16.70
CA ARG A 102 0.24 6.36 16.54
C ARG A 102 -1.01 6.40 17.42
N ASP A 103 -0.91 6.89 18.64
CA ASP A 103 -2.05 7.04 19.55
C ASP A 103 -3.06 8.07 19.04
N LYS A 104 -2.59 9.10 18.31
CA LYS A 104 -3.43 10.09 17.61
C LYS A 104 -4.06 9.57 16.30
N GLN A 105 -3.79 8.33 15.88
CA GLN A 105 -4.35 7.77 14.65
C GLN A 105 -5.85 7.48 14.82
N ALA A 106 -6.69 8.46 14.49
CA ALA A 106 -8.14 8.36 14.64
C ALA A 106 -8.84 7.66 13.47
N ILE A 107 -8.27 7.71 12.26
CA ILE A 107 -8.91 7.18 11.05
C ILE A 107 -8.30 5.82 10.70
N ASN A 108 -9.14 4.78 10.76
CA ASN A 108 -8.82 3.41 10.37
C ASN A 108 -9.69 2.97 9.18
N HIS A 109 -9.20 2.03 8.37
CA HIS A 109 -9.93 1.45 7.24
C HIS A 109 -10.12 -0.08 7.41
N THR A 110 -11.09 -0.66 6.69
CA THR A 110 -11.47 -2.08 6.74
C THR A 110 -11.02 -2.88 5.51
N SER A 111 -10.33 -2.24 4.55
CA SER A 111 -9.86 -2.85 3.29
C SER A 111 -8.84 -4.00 3.41
N GLY A 112 -8.34 -4.27 4.62
CA GLY A 112 -7.38 -5.34 4.86
C GLY A 112 -6.09 -5.17 4.05
N ARG A 113 -5.67 -6.25 3.36
CA ARG A 113 -4.45 -6.28 2.53
C ARG A 113 -4.67 -5.79 1.10
N LYS A 114 -5.91 -5.57 0.66
CA LYS A 114 -6.19 -5.06 -0.68
C LYS A 114 -5.85 -3.57 -0.71
N SER A 115 -5.11 -3.15 -1.73
CA SER A 115 -4.88 -1.73 -1.97
C SER A 115 -6.20 -1.04 -2.30
N PHE A 116 -6.30 0.25 -1.96
CA PHE A 116 -7.45 1.04 -2.35
C PHE A 116 -7.59 1.16 -3.87
N ILE A 117 -6.48 1.18 -4.64
CA ILE A 117 -6.51 1.16 -6.12
C ILE A 117 -7.28 -0.07 -6.62
N ARG A 118 -6.92 -1.25 -6.13
CA ARG A 118 -7.58 -2.50 -6.51
C ARG A 118 -9.05 -2.52 -6.10
N LEU A 119 -9.42 -1.91 -4.97
CA LEU A 119 -10.81 -1.80 -4.56
C LEU A 119 -11.60 -0.83 -5.46
N LEU A 120 -11.00 0.31 -5.83
CA LEU A 120 -11.60 1.26 -6.77
C LEU A 120 -11.83 0.62 -8.14
N GLU A 121 -10.90 -0.21 -8.62
CA GLU A 121 -11.09 -0.97 -9.87
C GLU A 121 -12.21 -2.00 -9.77
N GLN A 122 -12.21 -2.82 -8.71
CA GLN A 122 -13.18 -3.89 -8.52
C GLN A 122 -14.60 -3.33 -8.41
N ASN A 123 -14.74 -2.19 -7.75
CA ASN A 123 -16.02 -1.56 -7.49
C ASN A 123 -16.31 -0.43 -8.48
N ARG A 124 -15.62 -0.37 -9.62
CA ARG A 124 -15.77 0.71 -10.62
C ARG A 124 -17.22 0.90 -11.10
N ASN A 125 -18.00 -0.18 -11.09
CA ASN A 125 -19.41 -0.16 -11.51
C ASN A 125 -20.39 -0.02 -10.32
N GLU A 126 -19.91 -0.13 -9.08
CA GLU A 126 -20.72 -0.15 -7.85
C GLU A 126 -20.53 1.11 -6.99
N ASN A 127 -19.36 1.76 -7.08
CA ASN A 127 -19.06 3.00 -6.38
C ASN A 127 -19.31 4.20 -7.29
N GLU A 128 -20.33 5.00 -6.96
CA GLU A 128 -20.70 6.17 -7.74
C GLU A 128 -19.62 7.28 -7.67
N ASN A 129 -18.89 7.41 -6.54
CA ASN A 129 -17.84 8.42 -6.39
C ASN A 129 -16.87 8.18 -5.19
N LEU A 130 -15.87 9.06 -5.00
CA LEU A 130 -14.85 8.95 -3.94
C LEU A 130 -15.38 9.07 -2.50
N VAL A 131 -16.52 9.72 -2.28
CA VAL A 131 -17.15 9.84 -0.96
C VAL A 131 -17.84 8.53 -0.59
N ASP A 132 -18.47 7.85 -1.55
CA ASP A 132 -19.02 6.50 -1.32
C ASP A 132 -17.92 5.48 -1.06
N PHE A 133 -16.81 5.56 -1.81
CA PHE A 133 -15.62 4.75 -1.55
C PHE A 133 -15.04 4.98 -0.15
N TYR A 134 -15.06 6.22 0.35
CA TYR A 134 -14.64 6.53 1.72
C TYR A 134 -15.47 5.75 2.74
N LYS A 135 -16.81 5.76 2.59
CA LYS A 135 -17.71 5.01 3.46
C LYS A 135 -17.47 3.52 3.36
N GLU A 136 -17.40 2.96 2.17
CA GLU A 136 -17.22 1.52 1.94
C GLU A 136 -15.98 0.99 2.68
N THR A 137 -14.85 1.67 2.50
CA THR A 137 -13.56 1.29 3.08
C THR A 137 -13.45 1.56 4.58
N ARG A 138 -14.44 2.20 5.20
CA ARG A 138 -14.46 2.58 6.63
C ARG A 138 -15.74 2.14 7.32
N TRP A 139 -16.53 1.31 6.66
CA TRP A 139 -17.71 0.67 7.23
C TRP A 139 -17.34 -0.72 7.77
N SER A 140 -17.76 -1.00 9.00
CA SER A 140 -17.65 -2.32 9.58
C SER A 140 -18.94 -3.10 9.35
N LYS A 141 -18.90 -4.08 8.44
CA LYS A 141 -20.04 -4.99 8.20
C LYS A 141 -20.45 -5.75 9.49
N LYS A 142 -19.50 -6.05 10.38
CA LYS A 142 -19.75 -6.73 11.65
C LYS A 142 -20.48 -5.85 12.67
N LYS A 143 -20.08 -4.58 12.79
CA LYS A 143 -20.70 -3.64 13.74
C LYS A 143 -21.90 -2.90 13.14
N ASN A 144 -22.10 -3.01 11.83
CA ASN A 144 -23.03 -2.22 11.05
C ASN A 144 -22.91 -0.71 11.33
N ALA A 145 -21.67 -0.23 11.41
CA ALA A 145 -21.33 1.15 11.76
C ALA A 145 -19.95 1.53 11.19
N PHE A 146 -19.62 2.82 11.21
CA PHE A 146 -18.26 3.29 10.92
C PHE A 146 -17.24 2.72 11.92
N VAL A 147 -15.98 2.58 11.49
CA VAL A 147 -14.93 2.01 12.37
C VAL A 147 -14.68 2.88 13.59
N THR A 148 -14.84 4.21 13.43
CA THR A 148 -14.60 5.22 14.46
C THR A 148 -15.53 6.42 14.29
N ASP A 149 -15.81 7.15 15.38
CA ASP A 149 -16.64 8.37 15.33
C ASP A 149 -16.01 9.47 14.47
N ALA A 150 -14.67 9.52 14.43
CA ALA A 150 -13.93 10.43 13.56
C ALA A 150 -14.18 10.14 12.07
N THR A 151 -14.21 8.86 11.69
CA THR A 151 -14.55 8.47 10.31
C THR A 151 -15.97 8.86 9.92
N GLU A 152 -16.93 8.68 10.83
CA GLU A 152 -18.32 9.08 10.59
C GLU A 152 -18.48 10.59 10.46
N SER A 153 -17.86 11.36 11.35
CA SER A 153 -17.89 12.83 11.33
C SER A 153 -17.32 13.38 10.03
N THR A 154 -16.19 12.82 9.58
CA THR A 154 -15.56 13.19 8.29
C THR A 154 -16.47 12.88 7.10
N TYR A 155 -17.13 11.72 7.12
CA TYR A 155 -18.06 11.35 6.05
C TYR A 155 -19.29 12.28 6.01
N LYS A 156 -19.87 12.61 7.18
CA LYS A 156 -20.97 13.57 7.28
C LYS A 156 -20.59 14.96 6.77
N GLU A 157 -19.35 15.39 7.03
CA GLU A 157 -18.82 16.63 6.49
C GLU A 157 -18.75 16.60 4.95
N MET A 158 -18.24 15.50 4.37
CA MET A 158 -18.20 15.32 2.91
C MET A 158 -19.60 15.35 2.30
N GLN A 159 -20.56 14.63 2.92
CA GLN A 159 -21.95 14.63 2.47
C GLN A 159 -22.56 16.03 2.55
N GLY A 160 -22.39 16.74 3.67
CA GLY A 160 -22.92 18.10 3.82
C GLY A 160 -22.39 19.08 2.76
N ARG A 161 -21.11 18.95 2.39
CA ARG A 161 -20.50 19.74 1.30
C ARG A 161 -21.06 19.37 -0.07
N LEU A 162 -21.29 18.09 -0.34
CA LEU A 162 -21.95 17.63 -1.58
C LEU A 162 -23.42 18.06 -1.64
N ASP A 163 -24.11 18.07 -0.51
CA ASP A 163 -25.50 18.51 -0.39
C ASP A 163 -25.68 20.00 -0.64
N GLY A 164 -24.65 20.80 -0.32
CA GLY A 164 -24.58 22.21 -0.72
C GLY A 164 -24.35 22.44 -2.22
N LEU A 165 -23.91 21.43 -2.98
CA LEU A 165 -23.75 21.51 -4.43
C LEU A 165 -25.04 21.07 -5.14
N GLY A 166 -25.51 21.88 -6.08
CA GLY A 166 -26.66 21.53 -6.92
C GLY A 166 -26.39 20.27 -7.76
N PRO A 167 -27.41 19.50 -8.18
CA PRO A 167 -27.22 18.23 -8.89
C PRO A 167 -26.32 18.32 -10.12
N GLU A 168 -26.40 19.42 -10.87
CA GLU A 168 -25.58 19.66 -12.07
C GLU A 168 -24.13 20.04 -11.76
N GLN A 169 -23.83 20.45 -10.53
CA GLN A 169 -22.49 20.84 -10.07
C GLN A 169 -21.73 19.67 -9.42
N ARG A 170 -22.40 18.53 -9.18
CA ARG A 170 -21.81 17.32 -8.59
C ARG A 170 -21.06 16.49 -9.62
N SER A 171 -20.12 17.11 -10.33
CA SER A 171 -19.19 16.38 -11.20
C SER A 171 -18.19 15.56 -10.37
N ASP A 172 -17.57 14.54 -10.98
CA ASP A 172 -16.50 13.75 -10.36
C ASP A 172 -15.37 14.63 -9.79
N GLU A 173 -15.08 15.75 -10.45
CA GLU A 173 -14.06 16.71 -10.03
C GLU A 173 -14.48 17.50 -8.77
N ALA A 174 -15.76 17.85 -8.67
CA ALA A 174 -16.31 18.48 -7.47
C ALA A 174 -16.27 17.49 -6.29
N VAL A 175 -16.63 16.22 -6.51
CA VAL A 175 -16.55 15.19 -5.46
C VAL A 175 -15.10 14.96 -5.01
N ALA A 176 -14.16 14.89 -5.96
CA ALA A 176 -12.75 14.76 -5.64
C ALA A 176 -12.21 15.96 -4.84
N THR A 177 -12.71 17.16 -5.11
CA THR A 177 -12.35 18.38 -4.37
C THR A 177 -12.88 18.33 -2.95
N VAL A 178 -14.18 18.03 -2.77
CA VAL A 178 -14.80 17.85 -1.45
C VAL A 178 -14.05 16.80 -0.62
N PHE A 179 -13.72 15.67 -1.24
CA PHE A 179 -12.96 14.59 -0.59
C PHE A 179 -11.59 15.08 -0.10
N ARG A 180 -10.84 15.78 -0.95
CA ARG A 180 -9.50 16.31 -0.61
C ARG A 180 -9.55 17.36 0.49
N GLU A 181 -10.55 18.24 0.46
CA GLU A 181 -10.69 19.30 1.45
C GLU A 181 -11.08 18.75 2.83
N ALA A 182 -12.05 17.83 2.88
CA ALA A 182 -12.50 17.22 4.12
C ALA A 182 -11.38 16.40 4.82
N LEU A 183 -10.53 15.72 4.05
CA LEU A 183 -9.41 14.96 4.60
C LEU A 183 -8.15 15.80 4.83
N GLY A 184 -8.10 16.98 4.21
CA GLY A 184 -6.95 17.86 4.17
C GLY A 184 -5.86 17.38 3.20
N HIS A 185 -5.16 18.35 2.61
CA HIS A 185 -4.08 18.09 1.68
C HIS A 185 -2.70 18.14 2.35
N ARG A 186 -1.74 17.38 1.80
CA ARG A 186 -0.30 17.61 1.94
C ARG A 186 0.31 17.47 0.53
N PRO A 187 1.25 18.34 0.12
CA PRO A 187 1.92 18.19 -1.17
C PRO A 187 2.50 16.78 -1.34
N GLY A 188 2.17 16.11 -2.45
CA GLY A 188 2.59 14.73 -2.75
C GLY A 188 1.90 13.62 -1.93
N TYR A 189 0.85 13.92 -1.16
CA TYR A 189 0.13 12.90 -0.37
C TYR A 189 -1.37 13.19 -0.25
N ALA A 190 -2.20 12.34 -0.87
CA ALA A 190 -3.65 12.37 -0.68
C ALA A 190 -4.04 11.67 0.63
N ARG A 191 -4.43 12.45 1.66
CA ARG A 191 -4.90 11.85 2.92
C ARG A 191 -6.11 10.95 2.65
N GLY A 192 -6.15 9.82 3.35
CA GLY A 192 -7.24 8.85 3.25
C GLY A 192 -7.13 7.85 2.09
N LEU A 193 -6.13 7.98 1.19
CA LEU A 193 -5.90 7.05 0.08
C LEU A 193 -4.59 6.24 0.19
N GLY A 194 -3.90 6.29 1.33
CA GLY A 194 -2.63 5.57 1.54
C GLY A 194 -1.46 6.20 0.76
N GLU A 195 -0.46 5.41 0.37
CA GLU A 195 0.71 5.82 -0.46
C GLU A 195 0.35 6.15 -1.92
N MET A 196 -0.82 6.76 -2.16
CA MET A 196 -1.17 7.29 -3.47
C MET A 196 -0.77 8.76 -3.56
N ASP A 197 0.14 9.06 -4.47
CA ASP A 197 0.28 10.39 -5.04
C ASP A 197 -0.92 10.63 -5.98
N ALA A 198 -1.58 11.78 -5.88
CA ALA A 198 -2.78 12.10 -6.64
C ALA A 198 -2.51 12.23 -8.15
N GLU A 199 -1.30 12.66 -8.53
CA GLU A 199 -0.86 12.78 -9.93
C GLU A 199 -0.42 11.43 -10.48
N ALA A 200 0.32 10.65 -9.70
CA ALA A 200 0.61 9.26 -10.03
C ALA A 200 -0.67 8.41 -10.11
N TYR A 201 -1.69 8.69 -9.30
CA TYR A 201 -3.00 8.05 -9.36
C TYR A 201 -3.69 8.30 -10.69
N LYS A 202 -3.70 9.56 -11.19
CA LYS A 202 -4.23 9.87 -12.52
C LYS A 202 -3.46 9.11 -13.61
N SER A 203 -2.13 9.18 -13.59
CA SER A 203 -1.28 8.55 -14.60
C SER A 203 -1.41 7.02 -14.60
N GLN A 204 -1.36 6.39 -13.42
CA GLN A 204 -1.53 4.93 -13.28
C GLN A 204 -2.94 4.48 -13.63
N LEU A 205 -3.97 5.26 -13.29
CA LEU A 205 -5.33 4.97 -13.77
C LEU A 205 -5.41 5.03 -15.28
N ASP A 206 -4.80 6.02 -15.90
CA ASP A 206 -4.86 6.20 -17.36
C ASP A 206 -4.05 5.12 -18.10
N GLU A 207 -2.88 4.72 -17.59
CA GLU A 207 -2.12 3.57 -18.08
C GLU A 207 -2.93 2.27 -17.95
N MET A 208 -3.45 1.99 -16.75
CA MET A 208 -4.22 0.79 -16.50
C MET A 208 -5.56 0.77 -17.27
N ARG A 209 -6.19 1.92 -17.48
CA ARG A 209 -7.36 2.08 -18.36
C ARG A 209 -7.01 1.72 -19.81
N THR A 210 -5.78 2.01 -20.23
CA THR A 210 -5.28 1.70 -21.57
C THR A 210 -5.02 0.19 -21.70
N GLU A 211 -4.25 -0.41 -20.78
CA GLU A 211 -4.00 -1.86 -20.76
C GLU A 211 -5.31 -2.68 -20.69
N MET A 212 -6.27 -2.25 -19.86
CA MET A 212 -7.56 -2.94 -19.74
C MET A 212 -8.45 -2.77 -20.98
N ARG A 213 -8.28 -1.69 -21.75
CA ARG A 213 -8.97 -1.53 -23.04
C ARG A 213 -8.40 -2.53 -24.04
N GLU A 214 -7.08 -2.60 -24.14
CA GLU A 214 -6.37 -3.52 -25.03
C GLU A 214 -6.70 -4.98 -24.71
N LEU A 215 -6.74 -5.36 -23.42
CA LEU A 215 -7.14 -6.69 -22.98
C LEU A 215 -8.58 -7.04 -23.38
N ARG A 216 -9.53 -6.09 -23.24
CA ARG A 216 -10.92 -6.30 -23.67
C ARG A 216 -11.03 -6.44 -25.18
N GLU A 217 -10.32 -5.62 -25.93
CA GLU A 217 -10.28 -5.68 -27.40
C GLU A 217 -9.72 -7.03 -27.86
N HIS A 218 -8.63 -7.49 -27.24
CA HIS A 218 -8.05 -8.80 -27.52
C HIS A 218 -9.01 -9.94 -27.15
N GLN A 219 -9.75 -9.82 -26.05
CA GLN A 219 -10.74 -10.81 -25.64
C GLN A 219 -11.91 -10.87 -26.62
N ILE A 220 -12.41 -9.72 -27.09
CA ILE A 220 -13.43 -9.64 -28.15
C ILE A 220 -12.92 -10.26 -29.46
N GLN A 221 -11.67 -10.00 -29.83
CA GLN A 221 -11.06 -10.60 -31.01
C GLN A 221 -10.99 -12.12 -30.89
N ASN A 222 -10.55 -12.65 -29.74
CA ASN A 222 -10.52 -14.09 -29.48
C ASN A 222 -11.93 -14.71 -29.53
N ASP A 223 -12.93 -14.07 -28.93
CA ASP A 223 -14.31 -14.56 -28.93
C ASP A 223 -14.89 -14.59 -30.35
N ASN A 224 -14.61 -13.56 -31.15
CA ASN A 224 -15.01 -13.52 -32.57
C ASN A 224 -14.32 -14.62 -33.38
N LEU A 225 -13.03 -14.87 -33.11
CA LEU A 225 -12.28 -15.94 -33.76
C LEU A 225 -12.87 -17.31 -33.42
N MET A 226 -13.16 -17.54 -32.13
CA MET A 226 -13.80 -18.77 -31.64
C MET A 226 -15.20 -18.96 -32.22
N GLN A 227 -16.03 -17.90 -32.29
CA GLN A 227 -17.34 -17.97 -32.92
C GLN A 227 -17.24 -18.28 -34.41
N SER A 228 -16.27 -17.70 -35.12
CA SER A 228 -16.05 -18.01 -36.54
C SER A 228 -15.63 -19.46 -36.75
N PHE A 229 -14.76 -19.96 -35.87
CA PHE A 229 -14.30 -21.36 -35.87
C PHE A 229 -15.47 -22.32 -35.64
N PHE A 230 -16.30 -22.08 -34.62
CA PHE A 230 -17.49 -22.89 -34.34
C PHE A 230 -18.56 -22.82 -35.43
N ARG A 231 -18.71 -21.69 -36.15
CA ARG A 231 -19.61 -21.59 -37.31
C ARG A 231 -19.09 -22.32 -38.54
N ALA A 232 -17.77 -22.50 -38.65
CA ALA A 232 -17.14 -23.24 -39.74
C ALA A 232 -17.09 -24.75 -39.47
N PHE A 233 -17.47 -25.23 -38.28
CA PHE A 233 -17.65 -26.65 -38.02
C PHE A 233 -18.91 -27.16 -38.74
N PRO A 234 -18.80 -28.17 -39.62
CA PRO A 234 -19.97 -28.81 -40.20
C PRO A 234 -20.84 -29.40 -39.08
N SER A 235 -22.13 -29.08 -39.07
CA SER A 235 -23.09 -29.77 -38.22
C SER A 235 -23.12 -31.23 -38.64
N PHE A 236 -22.51 -32.12 -37.85
CA PHE A 236 -22.68 -33.55 -38.01
C PHE A 236 -24.08 -33.90 -37.49
N THR A 237 -25.10 -33.63 -38.31
CA THR A 237 -26.43 -34.20 -38.11
C THR A 237 -26.33 -35.66 -38.50
N GLU A 238 -26.08 -36.54 -37.52
CA GLU A 238 -26.26 -37.98 -37.68
C GLU A 238 -27.70 -38.23 -38.12
N SER A 239 -27.82 -38.74 -39.35
CA SER A 239 -29.05 -39.32 -39.87
C SER A 239 -28.90 -40.84 -39.78
N VAL A 240 -29.79 -41.43 -38.97
CA VAL A 240 -30.11 -42.87 -38.79
C VAL A 240 -29.12 -43.73 -38.03
#